data_AF-A0A6P1FNX6-F1
#
_entry.id   AF-A0A6P1FNX6-F1
#
_cell.length_a   1.000
_cell.length_b   1.000
_cell.length_c   1.000
_cell.angle_alpha   90.00
_cell.angle_beta   90.00
_cell.angle_gamma   90.00
#
_symmetry.space_group_name_H-M   'P 1'
#
loop_
_entity.id
_entity.type
_entity.pdbx_description
1 polymer ?
#
loop_
_entity_poly.entity_id
_entity_poly.type
_entity_poly.pdbx_seq_one_letter_code
_entity_poly.pdbx_strand_id
1 'polypeptide(L)'
;MPAPLPLPIFLRAFAEEVLVLARLLATIEDAQWQPAPALQPRDDSGIRASGGHGDPTGETAVDARRLAARAAVVDAEVTLRSSLGELRRCVDTLDGAIGRWTGEGPAVRAAA
;
A
#
# COMPACT_ATOMS: atom_id res chain seq x y z
N MET A 1 -10.65 -20.03 21.28
CA MET A 1 -10.13 -18.76 20.76
C MET A 1 -9.85 -17.87 21.96
N PRO A 2 -8.60 -17.47 22.24
CA PRO A 2 -8.36 -16.46 23.28
C PRO A 2 -9.15 -15.20 22.93
N ALA A 3 -9.70 -14.54 23.95
CA ALA A 3 -10.39 -13.27 23.75
C ALA A 3 -9.41 -12.27 23.08
N PRO A 4 -9.85 -11.48 22.09
CA PRO A 4 -8.99 -10.47 21.50
C PRO A 4 -8.49 -9.55 22.60
N LEU A 5 -7.19 -9.24 22.57
CA LEU A 5 -6.61 -8.27 23.50
C LEU A 5 -7.42 -6.98 23.42
N PRO A 6 -7.72 -6.31 24.55
CA PRO A 6 -8.39 -5.02 24.51
C PRO A 6 -7.43 -3.98 23.90
N LEU A 7 -7.52 -3.80 22.58
CA LEU A 7 -6.72 -2.82 21.86
C LEU A 7 -7.36 -1.44 22.02
N PRO A 8 -6.55 -0.40 22.33
CA PRO A 8 -6.99 0.98 22.22
C PRO A 8 -7.59 1.26 20.84
N ILE A 9 -8.62 2.13 20.80
CA ILE A 9 -9.36 2.44 19.55
C ILE A 9 -8.41 2.86 18.43
N PHE A 10 -7.40 3.69 18.73
CA PHE A 10 -6.44 4.16 17.73
C PHE A 10 -5.60 3.03 17.12
N LEU A 11 -5.24 2.01 17.92
CA LEU A 11 -4.40 0.91 17.46
C LEU A 11 -5.21 -0.05 16.59
N ARG A 12 -6.49 -0.24 16.92
CA ARG A 12 -7.43 -0.97 16.07
C ARG A 12 -7.60 -0.28 14.72
N ALA A 13 -7.90 1.02 14.72
CA ALA A 13 -8.05 1.79 13.49
C ALA A 13 -6.77 1.75 12.63
N PHE A 14 -5.59 1.90 13.25
CA PHE A 14 -4.32 1.77 12.55
C PHE A 14 -4.15 0.39 11.90
N ALA A 15 -4.44 -0.70 12.64
CA ALA A 15 -4.33 -2.05 12.11
C ALA A 15 -5.32 -2.31 10.96
N GLU A 16 -6.55 -1.81 11.06
CA GLU A 16 -7.56 -1.90 10.01
C GLU A 16 -7.10 -1.19 8.73
N GLU A 17 -6.57 0.03 8.84
CA GLU A 17 -6.05 0.78 7.68
C GLU A 17 -4.85 0.10 7.03
N VAL A 18 -3.95 -0.51 7.82
CA VAL A 18 -2.84 -1.31 7.28
C VAL A 18 -3.35 -2.49 6.46
N LEU A 19 -4.41 -3.17 6.91
CA LEU A 19 -5.01 -4.29 6.17
C LEU A 19 -5.73 -3.83 4.89
N VAL A 20 -6.42 -2.68 4.93
CA VAL A 20 -7.02 -2.06 3.74
C VAL A 20 -5.93 -1.71 2.73
N LEU A 21 -4.84 -1.09 3.17
CA LEU A 21 -3.72 -0.74 2.31
C LEU A 21 -3.06 -1.98 1.69
N ALA A 22 -2.85 -3.05 2.47
CA ALA A 22 -2.31 -4.31 1.96
C ALA A 22 -3.19 -4.89 0.83
N ARG A 23 -4.52 -4.86 1.00
CA ARG A 23 -5.47 -5.28 -0.03
C ARG A 23 -5.37 -4.40 -1.28
N LEU A 24 -5.25 -3.07 -1.14
CA LEU A 24 -5.13 -2.16 -2.27
C LEU A 24 -3.83 -2.38 -3.06
N LEU A 25 -2.71 -2.59 -2.36
CA LEU A 25 -1.43 -2.92 -2.98
C LEU A 25 -1.51 -4.24 -3.76
N ALA A 26 -2.12 -5.28 -3.19
CA ALA A 26 -2.34 -6.54 -3.89
C ALA A 26 -3.28 -6.40 -5.09
N THR A 27 -4.27 -5.49 -5.02
CA THR A 27 -5.21 -5.24 -6.12
C THR A 27 -4.52 -4.56 -7.32
N ILE A 28 -3.56 -3.68 -7.05
CA ILE A 28 -2.92 -2.85 -8.09
C ILE A 28 -1.62 -3.48 -8.64
N GLU A 29 -1.09 -4.53 -7.99
CA GLU A 29 0.19 -5.19 -8.30
C GLU A 29 0.37 -5.49 -9.81
N ASP A 30 -0.61 -6.18 -10.40
CA ASP A 30 -0.63 -6.50 -11.83
C ASP A 30 -1.30 -5.41 -12.68
N ALA A 31 -2.33 -4.77 -12.14
CA ALA A 31 -3.15 -3.80 -12.87
C ALA A 31 -2.36 -2.55 -13.28
N GLN A 32 -1.34 -2.14 -12.52
CA GLN A 32 -0.46 -1.01 -12.86
C GLN A 32 0.42 -1.23 -14.10
N TRP A 33 0.47 -2.45 -14.63
CA TRP A 33 1.20 -2.78 -15.86
C TRP A 33 0.28 -2.90 -17.07
N GLN A 34 -1.04 -2.95 -16.86
CA GLN A 34 -2.06 -3.03 -17.91
C GLN A 34 -2.45 -1.64 -18.42
N PRO A 35 -2.85 -1.49 -19.69
CA PRO A 35 -3.39 -0.23 -20.21
C PRO A 35 -4.54 0.24 -19.32
N ALA A 36 -4.60 1.54 -19.00
CA ALA A 36 -5.74 2.04 -18.24
C ALA A 36 -7.02 1.72 -19.04
N PRO A 37 -8.09 1.22 -18.40
CA PRO A 37 -9.34 0.97 -19.11
C PRO A 37 -9.78 2.26 -19.79
N ALA A 38 -9.87 2.22 -21.12
CA ALA A 38 -10.56 3.27 -21.84
C ALA A 38 -12.02 3.23 -21.38
N LEU A 39 -12.54 4.37 -20.92
CA LEU A 39 -13.99 4.58 -20.85
C LEU A 39 -14.45 4.56 -22.31
N GLN A 40 -14.76 3.37 -22.84
CA GLN A 40 -15.33 3.26 -24.17
C GLN A 40 -16.69 3.96 -24.11
N PRO A 41 -16.90 5.05 -24.87
CA PRO A 41 -18.25 5.43 -25.20
C PRO A 41 -18.88 4.23 -25.88
N ARG A 42 -20.08 3.82 -25.46
CA ARG A 42 -20.85 2.83 -26.21
C ARG A 42 -21.21 3.46 -27.55
N ASP A 43 -20.40 3.19 -28.55
CA ASP A 43 -20.52 3.78 -29.87
C ASP A 43 -21.53 2.94 -30.68
N ASP A 44 -22.82 3.29 -30.60
CA ASP A 44 -23.85 2.82 -31.53
C ASP A 44 -23.78 3.60 -32.86
N SER A 45 -22.58 3.72 -33.44
CA SER A 45 -22.40 4.29 -34.78
C SER A 45 -21.69 3.27 -35.66
N GLY A 46 -22.41 2.78 -36.69
CA GLY A 46 -21.98 1.72 -37.60
C GLY A 46 -20.85 2.10 -38.56
N ILE A 47 -19.82 2.80 -38.09
CA ILE A 47 -18.70 3.28 -38.91
C ILE A 47 -17.46 2.42 -38.60
N ARG A 48 -16.95 1.71 -39.61
CA ARG A 48 -15.66 1.00 -39.52
C ARG A 48 -14.51 2.00 -39.56
N ALA A 49 -13.73 2.08 -38.49
CA ALA A 49 -12.52 2.91 -38.43
C ALA A 49 -11.43 2.40 -39.37
N SER A 50 -10.85 3.29 -40.18
CA SER A 50 -9.68 3.07 -41.02
C SER A 50 -8.42 2.94 -40.16
N GLY A 51 -7.66 1.85 -40.35
CA GLY A 51 -6.51 1.49 -39.53
C GLY A 51 -5.36 2.49 -39.58
N GLY A 52 -5.14 3.20 -38.48
CA GLY A 52 -3.86 3.77 -38.11
C GLY A 52 -3.11 2.77 -37.23
N HIS A 53 -1.88 2.41 -37.60
CA HIS A 53 -1.00 1.61 -36.75
C HIS A 53 -0.42 2.54 -35.67
N GLY A 54 -1.19 2.76 -34.59
CA GLY A 54 -0.69 3.46 -33.40
C GLY A 54 0.41 2.63 -32.77
N ASP A 55 1.56 3.25 -32.45
CA ASP A 55 2.63 2.59 -31.71
C ASP A 55 2.15 2.36 -30.27
N PRO A 56 1.82 1.11 -29.89
CA PRO A 56 1.27 0.84 -28.58
C PRO A 56 2.32 1.12 -27.48
N THR A 57 3.60 1.15 -27.81
CA THR A 57 4.69 1.33 -26.83
C THR A 57 4.73 2.77 -26.33
N GLY A 58 4.67 3.73 -27.26
CA GLY A 58 4.70 5.16 -26.94
C GLY A 58 3.48 5.62 -26.15
N GLU A 59 2.29 5.20 -26.57
CA GLU A 59 1.02 5.55 -25.90
C GLU A 59 0.93 4.98 -24.49
N THR A 60 1.50 3.80 -24.27
CA THR A 60 1.49 3.12 -22.98
C THR A 60 2.51 3.69 -21.99
N ALA A 61 3.64 4.22 -22.48
CA ALA A 61 4.71 4.77 -21.64
C ALA A 61 4.35 6.14 -21.03
N VAL A 62 3.46 6.91 -21.69
CA VAL A 62 3.05 8.25 -21.24
C VAL A 62 1.63 8.31 -20.67
N ASP A 63 1.00 7.15 -20.42
CA ASP A 63 -0.32 7.08 -19.80
C ASP A 63 -0.28 7.66 -18.37
N ALA A 64 -0.82 8.87 -18.24
CA ALA A 64 -0.84 9.62 -16.98
C ALA A 64 -1.56 8.88 -15.84
N ARG A 65 -2.57 8.05 -16.15
CA ARG A 65 -3.30 7.28 -15.12
C ARG A 65 -2.45 6.15 -14.58
N ARG A 66 -1.72 5.46 -15.47
CA ARG A 66 -0.74 4.43 -15.10
C ARG A 66 0.38 5.02 -14.26
N LEU A 67 0.94 6.16 -14.67
CA LEU A 67 1.99 6.84 -13.92
C LEU A 67 1.51 7.29 -12.54
N ALA A 68 0.28 7.81 -12.44
CA ALA A 68 -0.32 8.17 -11.16
C ALA A 68 -0.52 6.96 -10.24
N ALA A 69 -1.00 5.84 -10.77
CA ALA A 69 -1.13 4.60 -9.99
C ALA A 69 0.22 4.11 -9.45
N ARG A 70 1.27 4.13 -10.29
CA ARG A 70 2.62 3.75 -9.87
C ARG A 70 3.20 4.69 -8.82
N ALA A 71 3.03 5.99 -8.99
CA ALA A 71 3.46 6.97 -8.00
C ALA A 71 2.79 6.71 -6.65
N ALA A 72 1.49 6.46 -6.63
CA ALA A 72 0.75 6.12 -5.42
C ALA A 72 1.24 4.82 -4.75
N VAL A 73 1.59 3.79 -5.52
CA VAL A 73 2.20 2.55 -5.00
C VAL A 73 3.54 2.83 -4.34
N VAL A 74 4.43 3.58 -5.01
CA VAL A 74 5.75 3.93 -4.47
C VAL A 74 5.61 4.75 -3.18
N ASP A 75 4.72 5.75 -3.17
CA ASP A 75 4.48 6.59 -2.00
C ASP A 75 3.93 5.77 -0.82
N ALA A 76 3.01 4.84 -1.08
CA ALA A 76 2.49 3.93 -0.06
C ALA A 76 3.59 3.04 0.53
N GLU A 77 4.46 2.45 -0.30
CA GLU A 77 5.56 1.61 0.17
C GLU A 77 6.59 2.39 1.00
N VAL A 78 6.95 3.60 0.56
CA VAL A 78 7.87 4.49 1.29
C VAL A 78 7.28 4.87 2.65
N THR A 79 5.98 5.19 2.67
CA THR A 79 5.25 5.55 3.89
C THR A 79 5.17 4.38 4.87
N LEU A 80 4.90 3.16 4.38
CA LEU A 80 4.85 1.95 5.20
C LEU A 80 6.20 1.61 5.82
N ARG A 81 7.28 1.69 5.03
CA ARG A 81 8.65 1.46 5.54
C ARG A 81 9.02 2.47 6.62
N SER A 82 8.69 3.75 6.42
CA SER A 82 8.94 4.80 7.41
C SER A 82 8.12 4.58 8.69
N SER A 83 6.83 4.29 8.54
CA SER A 83 5.91 4.00 9.65
C SER A 83 6.37 2.79 10.46
N LEU A 84 6.87 1.73 9.81
CA LEU A 84 7.42 0.56 10.49
C LEU A 84 8.65 0.93 11.33
N GLY A 85 9.53 1.79 10.80
CA GLY A 85 10.69 2.29 11.52
C GLY A 85 10.33 3.12 12.75
N GLU A 86 9.32 3.97 12.67
CA GLU A 86 8.78 4.70 13.82
C GLU A 86 8.14 3.77 14.85
N LEU A 87 7.32 2.82 14.39
CA LEU A 87 6.65 1.86 15.29
C LEU A 87 7.66 1.01 16.06
N ARG A 88 8.71 0.52 15.40
CA ARG A 88 9.80 -0.22 16.05
C ARG A 88 10.50 0.62 17.12
N ARG A 89 10.82 1.88 16.81
CA ARG A 89 11.42 2.81 17.79
C ARG A 89 10.51 3.05 19.00
N CYS A 90 9.21 3.23 18.78
CA CYS A 90 8.24 3.38 19.88
C CYS A 90 8.18 2.13 20.76
N VAL A 91 8.18 0.94 20.15
CA VAL A 91 8.21 -0.34 20.87
C VAL A 91 9.47 -0.46 21.72
N ASP A 92 10.65 -0.24 21.13
CA ASP A 92 11.93 -0.37 21.84
C ASP A 92 12.05 0.65 22.99
N THR A 93 11.56 1.87 22.76
CA THR A 93 11.56 2.94 23.79
C THR A 93 10.65 2.57 24.96
N LEU A 94 9.44 2.08 24.68
CA LEU A 94 8.48 1.71 25.72
C LEU A 94 8.94 0.46 26.47
N ASP A 95 9.47 -0.54 25.77
CA ASP A 95 10.02 -1.75 26.38
C ASP A 95 11.20 -1.42 27.30
N GLY A 96 12.13 -0.58 26.85
CA GLY A 96 13.22 -0.10 27.70
C GLY A 96 12.76 0.75 28.89
N ALA A 97 11.67 1.52 28.74
CA ALA A 97 11.08 2.26 29.85
C ALA A 97 10.42 1.34 30.88
N ILE A 98 9.69 0.32 30.42
CA ILE A 98 9.10 -0.72 31.27
C ILE A 98 10.22 -1.46 32.01
N GLY A 99 11.28 -1.86 31.32
CA GLY A 99 12.38 -2.56 31.95
C GLY A 99 13.11 -1.74 33.03
N ARG A 100 13.36 -0.46 32.76
CA ARG A 100 13.89 0.46 33.79
C ARG A 100 12.95 0.60 35.00
N TRP A 101 11.64 0.52 34.78
CA TRP A 101 10.64 0.61 35.83
C TRP A 101 10.53 -0.68 36.65
N THR A 102 10.62 -1.86 36.00
CA THR A 102 10.50 -3.16 36.67
C THR A 102 11.83 -3.66 37.27
N GLY A 103 12.97 -3.11 36.84
CA GLY A 103 14.30 -3.56 37.22
C GLY A 103 14.81 -4.76 36.41
N GLU A 104 13.99 -5.26 35.47
CA GLU A 104 14.36 -6.27 34.48
C GLU A 104 14.80 -5.51 33.22
N GLY A 105 16.02 -5.69 32.71
CA GLY A 105 16.46 -4.98 31.49
C GLY A 105 15.51 -5.18 30.28
N PRO A 106 15.66 -4.41 29.18
CA PRO A 106 14.80 -4.54 28.00
C PRO A 106 14.75 -5.98 27.49
N ALA A 107 13.58 -6.42 27.05
CA ALA A 107 13.39 -7.76 26.52
C ALA A 107 14.14 -7.89 25.18
N VAL A 108 15.11 -8.80 25.11
CA VAL A 108 15.83 -9.08 23.85
C VAL A 108 14.84 -9.73 22.88
N ARG A 109 14.35 -8.96 21.90
CA ARG A 109 13.56 -9.53 20.79
C ARG A 109 14.48 -10.19 19.77
N ALA A 110 14.15 -11.42 19.37
CA ALA A 110 14.80 -12.06 18.24
C ALA A 110 14.52 -11.25 16.96
N ALA A 111 15.57 -10.89 16.22
CA ALA A 111 15.41 -10.30 14.89
C ALA A 111 14.80 -11.35 13.96
N ALA A 112 13.62 -11.02 13.40
CA ALA A 112 12.97 -11.79 12.34
C ALA A 112 13.34 -11.21 10.98
#